data_AF-A0A1M6JCK0-F1
#
_entry.id   AF-A0A1M6JCK0-F1
#
_cell.length_a   1.000
_cell.length_b   1.000
_cell.length_c   1.000
_cell.angle_alpha   90.00
_cell.angle_beta   90.00
_cell.angle_gamma   90.00
#
_symmetry.space_group_name_H-M   'P 1'
#
loop_
_entity.id
_entity.type
_entity.pdbx_description
1 polymer ?
#
loop_
_entity_poly.entity_id
_entity_poly.type
_entity_poly.pdbx_seq_one_letter_code
_entity_poly.pdbx_strand_id
1 'polypeptide(L)' 'MKIKVITLKNWCNKNITPLAWQRIIIKVLPQLREKGFELDELEDPNNDRLFQEEEFKLFTDALDTLYNISFPKEVMDKIQ' A
#
# COMPACT_ATOMS: atom_id res chain seq x y z
N MET A 1 8.50 4.99 9.43
CA MET A 1 7.30 4.20 9.86
C MET A 1 7.37 2.78 9.29
N LYS A 2 6.72 1.77 9.91
CA LYS A 2 6.59 0.41 9.36
C LYS A 2 5.13 -0.03 9.36
N ILE A 3 4.63 -0.55 8.24
CA ILE A 3 3.26 -1.08 8.14
C ILE A 3 3.22 -2.35 7.29
N LYS A 4 2.40 -3.31 7.69
CA LYS A 4 2.21 -4.54 6.93
C LYS A 4 1.50 -4.25 5.62
N VAL A 5 2.05 -4.76 4.52
CA VAL A 5 1.48 -4.59 3.17
C VAL A 5 0.07 -5.16 3.10
N ILE A 6 -0.17 -6.31 3.74
CA ILE A 6 -1.50 -6.93 3.81
C ILE A 6 -2.55 -6.01 4.46
N THR A 7 -2.16 -5.17 5.42
CA THR A 7 -3.08 -4.21 6.05
C THR A 7 -3.51 -3.13 5.06
N LEU A 8 -2.57 -2.60 4.28
CA LEU A 8 -2.85 -1.62 3.23
C LEU A 8 -3.78 -2.20 2.15
N LYS A 9 -3.47 -3.41 1.67
CA LYS A 9 -4.28 -4.16 0.69
C LYS A 9 -5.70 -4.36 1.18
N ASN A 10 -5.85 -4.90 2.40
CA ASN A 10 -7.17 -5.16 2.99
C ASN A 10 -7.97 -3.87 3.18
N TRP A 11 -7.30 -2.79 3.59
CA TRP A 11 -7.96 -1.50 3.74
C TRP A 11 -8.45 -0.95 2.39
N CYS A 12 -7.63 -0.99 1.33
CA CYS A 12 -8.01 -0.55 0.00
C CYS A 12 -9.22 -1.33 -0.53
N ASN A 13 -9.18 -2.65 -0.40
CA ASN A 13 -10.23 -3.54 -0.90
C ASN A 13 -11.55 -3.35 -0.15
N LYS A 14 -11.50 -3.03 1.15
CA LYS A 14 -12.69 -2.83 1.99
C LYS A 14 -13.29 -1.43 1.87
N ASN A 15 -12.47 -0.39 1.72
CA ASN A 15 -12.93 1.00 1.88
C ASN A 15 -12.96 1.81 0.59
N ILE A 16 -12.35 1.32 -0.49
CA ILE A 16 -12.30 2.04 -1.79
C ILE A 16 -13.03 1.21 -2.85
N THR A 17 -12.36 0.21 -3.43
CA THR A 17 -12.91 -0.75 -4.38
C THR A 17 -12.05 -2.02 -4.38
N PRO A 18 -12.58 -3.19 -4.81
CA PRO A 18 -11.79 -4.42 -4.91
C PRO A 18 -10.55 -4.33 -5.82
N LEU A 19 -10.50 -3.36 -6.73
CA LEU A 19 -9.38 -3.14 -7.65
C LEU A 19 -8.45 -1.99 -7.21
N ALA A 20 -8.73 -1.34 -6.08
CA ALA A 20 -7.99 -0.16 -5.66
C ALA A 20 -6.52 -0.48 -5.38
N TRP A 21 -6.27 -1.58 -4.67
CA TRP A 21 -4.92 -2.03 -4.38
C TRP A 21 -4.10 -2.25 -5.67
N GLN A 22 -4.64 -3.02 -6.61
CA GLN A 22 -3.95 -3.34 -7.86
C GLN A 22 -3.62 -2.09 -8.67
N ARG A 23 -4.56 -1.13 -8.77
CA ARG A 23 -4.33 0.14 -9.47
C ARG A 23 -3.25 0.98 -8.83
N ILE A 24 -3.23 1.06 -7.49
CA ILE A 24 -2.20 1.77 -6.74
C ILE A 24 -0.85 1.12 -6.97
N ILE A 25 -0.74 -0.20 -6.78
CA ILE A 25 0.52 -0.93 -6.97
C ILE A 25 1.05 -0.79 -8.37
N ILE A 26 0.23 -0.97 -9.43
CA ILE A 26 0.68 -0.80 -10.81
C ILE A 26 1.25 0.60 -11.05
N LYS A 27 0.64 1.64 -10.47
CA LYS A 27 1.10 3.03 -10.62
C LYS A 27 2.48 3.26 -9.99
N VAL A 28 2.78 2.62 -8.86
CA VAL A 28 4.04 2.82 -8.12
C VAL A 28 5.04 1.68 -8.26
N LEU A 29 4.70 0.63 -9.00
CA LEU A 29 5.51 -0.57 -9.17
C LEU A 29 6.93 -0.26 -9.67
N PRO A 30 7.17 0.65 -10.63
CA PRO A 30 8.53 0.98 -11.04
C PRO A 30 9.41 1.45 -9.86
N GLN A 31 8.87 2.34 -9.02
CA GLN A 31 9.58 2.85 -7.84
C GLN A 31 9.73 1.78 -6.75
N LEU A 32 8.71 0.92 -6.57
CA LEU A 32 8.78 -0.18 -5.61
C LEU A 32 9.81 -1.24 -6.05
N ARG A 33 10.01 -1.46 -7.36
CA ARG A 33 11.05 -2.37 -7.88
C ARG A 33 12.47 -1.91 -7.57
N GLU A 34 12.74 -0.61 -7.63
CA GLU A 34 14.01 -0.03 -7.19
C GLU A 34 14.30 -0.30 -5.70
N LYS A 35 13.25 -0.66 -4.95
CA LYS A 35 13.27 -0.94 -3.51
C LYS A 35 13.19 -2.43 -3.19
N GLY A 36 13.30 -3.29 -4.21
CA GLY A 36 13.31 -4.75 -4.06
C GLY A 36 11.94 -5.37 -3.87
N PHE A 37 10.89 -4.71 -4.39
CA PHE A 37 9.55 -5.28 -4.44
C PHE A 37 9.19 -5.78 -5.84
N GLU A 38 8.46 -6.88 -5.90
CA GLU A 38 7.95 -7.45 -7.14
C GLU A 38 6.42 -7.44 -7.17
N LEU A 39 5.83 -7.55 -8.37
CA LEU A 39 4.38 -7.44 -8.52
C LEU A 39 3.65 -8.62 -7.85
N ASP A 40 4.16 -9.84 -8.03
CA ASP A 40 3.58 -11.07 -7.48
C ASP A 40 3.52 -11.03 -5.95
N GLU A 41 4.59 -10.59 -5.29
CA GLU A 41 4.61 -10.43 -3.83
C GLU A 41 3.71 -9.30 -3.33
N LEU A 42 3.37 -8.31 -4.15
CA LEU A 42 2.46 -7.23 -3.78
C LEU A 42 1.01 -7.61 -4.06
N GLU A 43 0.75 -8.42 -5.08
CA GLU A 43 -0.56 -8.99 -5.38
C GLU A 43 -0.98 -10.00 -4.32
N ASP A 44 -0.04 -10.81 -3.80
CA ASP A 44 -0.28 -11.72 -2.68
C ASP A 44 0.78 -11.56 -1.57
N PRO A 45 0.67 -10.50 -0.75
CA PRO A 45 1.69 -10.18 0.24
C PRO A 45 1.66 -11.14 1.42
N ASN A 46 2.82 -11.73 1.71
CA ASN A 46 3.05 -12.45 2.95
C ASN A 46 2.77 -11.53 4.16
N ASN A 47 2.28 -12.11 5.25
CA ASN A 47 1.94 -11.43 6.52
C ASN A 47 3.11 -10.69 7.18
N ASP A 48 4.35 -10.98 6.75
CA ASP A 48 5.58 -10.37 7.25
C ASP A 48 6.14 -9.29 6.30
N ARG A 49 5.55 -9.07 5.11
CA ARG A 49 6.02 -8.03 4.19
C ARG A 49 5.63 -6.65 4.74
N LEU A 50 6.61 -5.76 4.81
CA LEU A 50 6.47 -4.42 5.39
C LEU A 50 6.81 -3.35 4.35
N PHE A 51 6.01 -2.30 4.33
CA PHE A 51 6.43 -1.01 3.78
C PHE A 51 7.12 -0.22 4.89
N GLN A 52 8.29 0.33 4.55
CA GLN A 52 8.93 1.38 5.34
C GLN A 52 8.35 2.73 4.93
N GLU A 53 8.96 3.80 5.43
CA GLU A 53 8.48 5.16 5.24
C GLU A 53 8.36 5.58 3.78
N GLU A 54 9.37 5.24 2.97
CA GLU A 54 9.40 5.65 1.57
C GLU A 54 8.40 4.87 0.72
N GLU A 55 8.24 3.56 0.94
CA GLU A 55 7.22 2.77 0.25
C GLU A 55 5.81 3.20 0.67
N PHE A 56 5.62 3.48 1.96
CA PHE A 56 4.35 3.98 2.46
C PHE A 56 4.03 5.36 1.87
N LYS A 57 5.02 6.24 1.72
CA LYS A 57 4.84 7.53 1.05
C LYS A 57 4.42 7.36 -0.41
N LEU A 58 5.09 6.48 -1.17
CA LEU A 58 4.70 6.16 -2.55
C LEU A 58 3.24 5.70 -2.62
N PHE A 59 2.84 4.83 -1.70
CA PHE A 59 1.45 4.37 -1.57
C PHE A 59 0.48 5.52 -1.28
N THR A 60 0.76 6.38 -0.30
CA THR A 60 -0.14 7.48 0.06
C THR A 60 -0.25 8.54 -1.04
N ASP A 61 0.86 8.84 -1.73
CA ASP A 61 0.87 9.78 -2.85
C ASP A 61 0.04 9.24 -4.03
N ALA A 62 0.14 7.93 -4.28
CA ALA A 62 -0.69 7.26 -5.30
C ALA A 62 -2.17 7.18 -4.91
N LEU A 63 -2.46 6.94 -3.64
CA LEU A 63 -3.82 6.93 -3.10
C LEU A 63 -4.49 8.30 -3.28
N ASP A 64 -3.79 9.39 -2.93
CA ASP A 64 -4.26 10.75 -3.12
C ASP A 64 -4.45 11.06 -4.62
N THR A 65 -3.47 10.72 -5.45
CA THR A 65 -3.54 10.98 -6.90
C THR A 65 -4.69 10.24 -7.59
N LEU A 66 -4.95 8.99 -7.22
CA LEU A 66 -5.94 8.14 -7.91
C LEU A 66 -7.36 8.31 -7.35
N TYR A 67 -7.48 8.61 -6.06
CA TYR A 67 -8.76 8.58 -5.35
C TYR A 67 -9.06 9.85 -4.56
N ASN A 68 -8.13 10.80 -4.43
CA ASN A 68 -8.27 12.01 -3.62
C ASN A 68 -8.65 11.69 -2.16
N ILE A 69 -8.01 10.64 -1.62
CA ILE A 69 -8.23 10.10 -0.27
C ILE A 69 -6.89 10.01 0.45
N SER A 70 -6.89 10.25 1.76
CA SER A 70 -5.74 10.02 2.63
C SER A 70 -5.89 8.72 3.42
N PHE A 71 -4.78 8.03 3.68
CA PHE A 71 -4.79 6.84 4.53
C PHE A 71 -5.08 7.23 6.00
N PRO A 72 -6.10 6.63 6.65
CA PRO A 72 -6.56 7.07 7.97
C PRO A 72 -5.55 6.75 9.08
N LYS A 73 -5.26 7.75 9.93
CA LYS A 73 -4.34 7.62 11.07
C LYS A 73 -4.73 6.53 12.06
N GLU A 74 -6.03 6.37 12.29
CA GLU A 74 -6.58 5.34 13.19
C GLU A 74 -6.19 3.90 12.79
N VAL A 75 -5.97 3.66 11.49
CA VAL A 75 -5.52 2.34 11.02
C VAL A 75 -4.02 2.17 11.26
N MET A 76 -3.25 3.26 11.23
CA MET A 76 -1.81 3.23 11.56
C MET A 76 -1.57 3.00 13.06
N ASP A 77 -2.35 3.65 13.92
CA ASP A 77 -2.19 3.58 15.37
C ASP A 77 -2.58 2.21 15.96
N LYS A 78 -3.44 1.45 15.28
CA LYS A 78 -3.86 0.10 15.70
C LYS A 78 -2.82 -0.99 15.45
N ILE A 79 -1.71 -0.65 14.79
CA ILE A 79 -0.68 -1.61 14.34
C ILE A 79 0.65 -1.41 15.10
N GLN A 80 0.76 -0.35 15.92
CA GLN A 80 1.87 -0.14 16.87
C GLN A 80 1.68 -0.99 18.13
#